data_AF-W4PC79-F1
#
_entry.id   AF-W4PC79-F1
#
_cell.length_a   1.000
_cell.length_b   1.000
_cell.length_c   1.000
_cell.angle_alpha   90.00
_cell.angle_beta   90.00
_cell.angle_gamma   90.00
#
_symmetry.space_group_name_H-M   'P 1'
#
loop_
_entity.id
_entity.type
_entity.pdbx_description
1 polymer ?
#
loop_
_entity_poly.entity_id
_entity_poly.type
_entity_poly.pdbx_seq_one_letter_code
_entity_poly.pdbx_strand_id
1 'polypeptide(L)'
;MSKKYGKKIFRKRKKTSRRADIRGIIVLLQQNYLFVMELPKDPMMLFSVINMKLRDCYSSLDELCEDMNVDREDIVSRLKNVGFEYSAEYNKFW
;
A
#
# COMPACT_ATOMS: atom_id res chain seq x y z
N MET A 1 56.87 27.85 26.61
CA MET A 1 57.00 26.93 27.78
C MET A 1 55.60 26.51 28.21
N SER A 2 55.40 25.21 28.40
CA SER A 2 54.12 24.47 28.51
C SER A 2 53.29 24.78 29.76
N LYS A 3 51.95 24.60 29.65
CA LYS A 3 50.96 24.04 30.63
C LYS A 3 49.53 24.56 30.24
N LYS A 4 48.65 23.87 29.50
CA LYS A 4 47.97 22.55 29.59
C LYS A 4 46.73 22.57 30.51
N TYR A 5 45.61 22.03 29.97
CA TYR A 5 44.35 21.56 30.61
C TYR A 5 43.23 22.61 30.85
N GLY A 6 41.94 22.40 30.49
CA GLY A 6 41.28 21.17 30.06
C GLY A 6 39.99 21.42 29.23
N LYS A 7 39.80 20.57 28.22
CA LYS A 7 38.56 20.45 27.45
C LYS A 7 37.54 19.70 28.32
N LYS A 8 36.43 20.33 28.70
CA LYS A 8 35.26 19.60 29.23
C LYS A 8 34.61 18.84 28.08
N ILE A 9 34.95 17.57 27.96
CA ILE A 9 34.28 16.61 27.08
C ILE A 9 32.94 16.28 27.74
N PHE A 10 31.89 17.04 27.42
CA PHE A 10 30.53 16.66 27.81
C PHE A 10 30.01 15.63 26.79
N ARG A 11 30.32 14.35 27.05
CA ARG A 11 29.71 13.21 26.36
C ARG A 11 28.20 13.22 26.65
N LYS A 12 27.38 13.80 25.78
CA LYS A 12 25.94 13.50 25.79
C LYS A 12 25.77 12.07 25.30
N ARG A 13 25.29 11.23 26.22
CA ARG A 13 24.97 9.81 26.07
C ARG A 13 24.27 9.56 24.72
N LYS A 14 24.79 8.61 23.93
CA LYS A 14 24.01 7.96 22.88
C LYS A 14 22.81 7.30 23.58
N LYS A 15 21.60 7.83 23.39
CA LYS A 15 20.36 7.09 23.70
C LYS A 15 20.20 6.00 22.64
N THR A 16 20.93 4.90 22.81
CA THR A 16 20.61 3.64 22.16
C THR A 16 19.48 2.99 22.94
N SER A 17 18.25 3.28 22.56
CA SER A 17 17.11 2.41 22.84
C SER A 17 16.08 2.61 21.74
N ARG A 18 16.37 2.06 20.55
CA ARG A 18 15.32 1.74 19.59
C ARG A 18 14.72 0.40 20.00
N ARG A 19 14.08 0.33 21.17
CA ARG A 19 12.98 -0.62 21.28
C ARG A 19 11.90 0.01 20.42
N ALA A 20 11.65 -0.57 19.26
CA ALA A 20 10.48 -0.21 18.48
C ALA A 20 9.28 -0.32 19.44
N ASP A 21 8.63 0.81 19.72
CA ASP A 21 7.43 0.83 20.56
C ASP A 21 6.45 -0.18 19.95
N ILE A 22 5.80 -1.01 20.77
CA ILE A 22 4.74 -1.91 20.29
C ILE A 22 3.67 -1.10 19.55
N ARG A 23 3.42 0.16 19.97
CA ARG A 23 2.58 1.10 19.23
C ARG A 23 3.19 1.47 17.87
N GLY A 24 4.50 1.68 17.79
CA GLY A 24 5.21 1.93 16.53
C GLY A 24 5.22 0.71 15.59
N ILE A 25 5.30 -0.51 16.13
CA ILE A 25 5.18 -1.76 15.36
C ILE A 25 3.74 -1.96 14.88
N ILE A 26 2.72 -1.70 15.72
CA ILE A 26 1.31 -1.74 15.32
C ILE A 26 1.02 -0.69 14.24
N VAL A 27 1.54 0.54 14.37
CA VAL A 27 1.39 1.59 13.34
C VAL A 27 2.09 1.19 12.04
N LEU A 28 3.27 0.57 12.10
CA LEU A 28 3.98 0.04 10.92
C LEU A 28 3.25 -1.17 10.29
N LEU A 29 2.59 -2.01 11.10
CA LEU A 29 1.75 -3.12 10.60
C LEU A 29 0.43 -2.60 10.02
N GLN A 30 -0.17 -1.54 10.56
CA GLN A 30 -1.31 -0.84 9.96
C GLN A 30 -0.91 -0.16 8.64
N GLN A 31 0.29 0.41 8.56
CA GLN A 31 0.85 0.96 7.32
C GLN A 31 1.17 -0.12 6.28
N ASN A 32 1.56 -1.33 6.71
CA ASN A 32 1.70 -2.49 5.82
C ASN A 32 0.34 -3.13 5.42
N TYR A 33 -0.71 -3.01 6.23
CA TYR A 33 -2.07 -3.41 5.84
C TYR A 33 -2.69 -2.40 4.84
N LEU A 34 -2.26 -1.13 4.92
CA LEU A 34 -2.55 -0.08 3.95
C LEU A 34 -1.65 -0.12 2.70
N PHE A 35 -0.58 -0.92 2.67
CA PHE A 35 0.27 -1.05 1.46
C PHE A 35 -0.48 -1.73 0.30
N VAL A 36 -1.62 -2.37 0.58
CA VAL A 36 -2.54 -2.92 -0.43
C VAL A 36 -3.33 -1.81 -1.18
N MET A 37 -3.07 -0.53 -0.91
CA MET A 37 -3.73 0.62 -1.57
C MET A 37 -3.26 0.85 -3.03
N GLU A 38 -2.19 0.20 -3.50
CA GLU A 38 -1.87 0.17 -4.93
C GLU A 38 -2.46 -1.08 -5.58
N LEU A 39 -3.23 -0.89 -6.66
CA LEU A 39 -3.68 -2.01 -7.49
C LEU A 39 -2.48 -2.79 -8.02
N PRO A 40 -2.51 -4.14 -7.97
CA PRO A 40 -1.44 -4.95 -8.53
C PRO A 40 -1.18 -4.60 -10.00
N LYS A 41 0.10 -4.53 -10.37
CA LYS A 41 0.50 -4.30 -11.77
C LYS A 41 0.43 -5.57 -12.61
N ASP A 42 0.55 -6.73 -11.97
CA ASP A 42 0.39 -8.02 -12.62
C ASP A 42 -1.09 -8.24 -12.99
N PRO A 43 -1.44 -8.55 -14.25
CA PRO A 43 -2.82 -8.67 -14.68
C PRO A 43 -3.62 -9.79 -13.97
N MET A 44 -2.98 -10.90 -13.60
CA MET A 44 -3.66 -12.01 -12.92
C MET A 44 -3.97 -11.67 -11.47
N MET A 45 -3.04 -10.97 -10.81
CA MET A 45 -3.28 -10.42 -9.48
C MET A 45 -4.31 -9.29 -9.51
N LEU A 46 -4.26 -8.42 -10.52
CA LEU A 46 -5.26 -7.36 -10.72
C LEU A 46 -6.65 -7.95 -10.87
N PHE A 47 -6.81 -8.96 -11.73
CA PHE A 47 -8.05 -9.69 -11.93
C PHE A 47 -8.62 -10.22 -10.60
N SER A 48 -7.78 -10.89 -9.82
CA SER A 48 -8.19 -11.50 -8.55
C SER A 48 -8.63 -10.44 -7.53
N VAL A 49 -7.89 -9.34 -7.41
CA VAL A 49 -8.21 -8.24 -6.49
C VAL A 49 -9.48 -7.52 -6.91
N ILE A 50 -9.62 -7.18 -8.19
CA ILE A 50 -10.80 -6.48 -8.71
C ILE A 50 -12.05 -7.34 -8.53
N ASN A 51 -12.03 -8.62 -8.90
CA ASN A 51 -13.18 -9.50 -8.70
C ASN A 51 -13.55 -9.71 -7.23
N MET A 52 -12.56 -9.79 -6.33
CA MET A 52 -12.82 -9.84 -4.88
C MET A 52 -13.50 -8.56 -4.39
N LYS A 53 -12.99 -7.39 -4.80
CA LYS A 53 -13.53 -6.08 -4.42
C LYS A 53 -14.94 -5.85 -4.97
N LEU A 54 -15.19 -6.20 -6.23
CA LEU A 54 -16.53 -6.10 -6.84
C LEU A 54 -17.55 -7.02 -6.18
N ARG A 55 -17.12 -8.17 -5.64
CA ARG A 55 -18.03 -9.08 -4.92
C ARG A 55 -18.37 -8.56 -3.52
N ASP A 56 -17.36 -8.08 -2.79
CA ASP A 56 -17.48 -7.88 -1.34
C ASP A 56 -17.71 -6.40 -0.94
N CYS A 57 -17.39 -5.43 -1.82
CA CYS A 57 -17.32 -4.02 -1.45
C CYS A 57 -18.06 -3.06 -2.38
N TYR A 58 -18.30 -3.41 -3.66
CA TYR A 58 -18.76 -2.44 -4.66
C TYR A 58 -19.91 -2.97 -5.52
N SER A 59 -20.84 -2.08 -5.89
CA SER A 59 -22.01 -2.42 -6.70
C SER A 59 -21.70 -2.40 -8.20
N SER A 60 -20.62 -1.72 -8.60
CA SER A 60 -20.19 -1.59 -9.99
C SER A 60 -18.68 -1.34 -10.09
N LEU A 61 -18.12 -1.53 -11.28
CA LEU A 61 -16.73 -1.16 -11.57
C LEU A 61 -16.51 0.36 -11.46
N ASP A 62 -17.49 1.18 -11.83
CA ASP A 62 -17.38 2.64 -11.77
C ASP A 62 -17.24 3.12 -10.31
N GLU A 63 -18.04 2.58 -9.38
CA GLU A 63 -17.95 2.89 -7.95
C GLU A 63 -16.57 2.53 -7.36
N LEU A 64 -16.04 1.36 -7.74
CA LEU A 64 -14.67 0.96 -7.37
C LEU A 64 -13.64 1.94 -7.90
N CYS A 65 -13.79 2.39 -9.16
CA CYS A 65 -12.87 3.29 -9.82
C CYS A 65 -12.86 4.69 -9.18
N GLU A 66 -14.04 5.20 -8.81
CA GLU A 66 -14.19 6.47 -8.08
C GLU A 66 -13.51 6.42 -6.70
N ASP A 67 -13.79 5.36 -5.93
CA ASP A 67 -13.25 5.20 -4.58
C ASP A 67 -11.73 5.00 -4.56
N MET A 68 -11.21 4.22 -5.51
CA MET A 68 -9.77 3.94 -5.62
C MET A 68 -9.03 5.00 -6.45
N ASN A 69 -9.74 5.97 -7.02
CA ASN A 69 -9.22 7.01 -7.91
C ASN A 69 -8.36 6.43 -9.05
N VAL A 70 -8.93 5.45 -9.75
CA VAL A 70 -8.31 4.72 -10.87
C VAL A 70 -9.18 4.85 -12.12
N ASP A 71 -8.54 4.82 -13.29
CA ASP A 71 -9.26 4.93 -14.55
C ASP A 71 -9.86 3.57 -14.95
N ARG A 72 -11.14 3.57 -15.30
CA ARG A 72 -11.87 2.35 -15.67
C ARG A 72 -11.29 1.76 -16.94
N GLU A 73 -11.04 2.60 -17.93
CA GLU A 73 -10.51 2.21 -19.23
C GLU A 73 -9.15 1.54 -19.09
N ASP A 74 -8.32 1.97 -18.14
CA ASP A 74 -7.00 1.39 -17.85
C ASP A 74 -7.14 -0.03 -17.28
N ILE A 75 -8.03 -0.25 -16.31
CA ILE A 75 -8.30 -1.59 -15.75
C ILE A 75 -8.83 -2.52 -16.83
N VAL A 76 -9.84 -2.08 -17.57
CA VAL A 76 -10.45 -2.87 -18.64
C VAL A 76 -9.43 -3.21 -19.72
N SER A 77 -8.60 -2.25 -20.13
CA SER A 77 -7.57 -2.48 -21.16
C SER A 77 -6.50 -3.47 -20.70
N ARG A 78 -6.02 -3.36 -19.46
CA ARG A 78 -5.03 -4.28 -18.89
C ARG A 78 -5.56 -5.71 -18.82
N LEU A 79 -6.80 -5.88 -18.37
CA LEU A 79 -7.42 -7.19 -18.26
C LEU A 79 -7.79 -7.77 -19.63
N LYS A 80 -8.25 -6.93 -20.55
CA LYS A 80 -8.52 -7.32 -21.95
C LYS A 80 -7.27 -7.79 -22.69
N ASN A 81 -6.11 -7.18 -22.43
CA ASN A 81 -4.84 -7.62 -23.02
C ASN A 81 -4.46 -9.06 -22.64
N VAL A 82 -5.03 -9.59 -21.55
CA VAL A 82 -4.82 -10.97 -21.08
C VAL A 82 -6.01 -11.88 -21.41
N GLY A 83 -7.03 -11.33 -22.08
CA GLY A 83 -8.23 -12.05 -22.52
C GLY A 83 -9.40 -11.99 -21.55
N PHE A 84 -9.35 -11.13 -20.54
CA PHE A 84 -10.46 -10.96 -19.59
C PHE A 84 -11.43 -9.87 -20.04
N GLU A 85 -12.73 -10.08 -19.84
CA GLU A 85 -13.78 -9.12 -20.17
C GLU A 85 -14.64 -8.77 -18.96
N TYR A 86 -15.06 -7.52 -18.84
CA TYR A 86 -15.98 -7.10 -17.77
C TYR A 86 -17.44 -7.34 -18.16
N SER A 87 -18.23 -7.92 -17.26
CA SER A 87 -19.69 -7.91 -17.36
C SER A 87 -20.33 -7.10 -16.24
N ALA A 88 -21.07 -6.09 -16.67
CA ALA A 88 -21.89 -5.26 -15.79
C ALA A 88 -23.08 -6.04 -15.21
N GLU A 89 -23.61 -7.04 -15.92
CA GLU A 89 -24.76 -7.85 -15.45
C GLU A 89 -24.39 -8.67 -14.20
N TYR A 90 -23.18 -9.22 -14.18
CA TYR A 90 -22.70 -10.06 -13.07
C TYR A 90 -21.70 -9.36 -12.17
N ASN A 91 -21.42 -8.08 -12.45
CA ASN A 91 -20.41 -7.25 -11.80
C ASN A 91 -19.06 -7.96 -11.59
N LYS A 92 -18.52 -8.58 -12.64
CA LYS A 92 -17.24 -9.31 -12.57
C LYS A 92 -16.53 -9.40 -13.92
N PHE A 93 -15.25 -9.75 -13.86
CA PHE A 93 -14.43 -10.10 -15.02
C PHE A 93 -14.40 -11.62 -15.23
N TRP A 94 -14.40 -12.06 -16.50
CA TRP A 94 -14.26 -13.46 -16.95
C TRP A 94 -13.09 -13.66 -17.87
#